data_AF-A0A817YMZ2-F1
#
_entry.id   AF-A0A817YMZ2-F1
#
_cell.length_a   1.000
_cell.length_b   1.000
_cell.length_c   1.000
_cell.angle_alpha   90.00
_cell.angle_beta   90.00
_cell.angle_gamma   90.00
#
_symmetry.space_group_name_H-M   'P 1'
#
loop_
_entity.id
_entity.type
_entity.pdbx_description
1 polymer ?
#
loop_
_entity_poly.entity_id
_entity_poly.type
_entity_poly.pdbx_seq_one_letter_code
_entity_poly.pdbx_strand_id
1 'polypeptide(L)'
;MSVRRSKLALDVLRLYAEYMRLSRQVQGLRDIARTEFKQYKDLKPKDNLIYIEYLIRRAKSQLTTLKGQESLSNILANFPSTYTINGHDSQQHIKFAFGYGSGVLKQQQDIKKSTNQNQIDLILAVNNSFKFHEENLKLNSHHYSFLRHFGVSTITRIQETRGARIYFNPYVKFNNDSNTLYKYGVISRKHLIRDLLDWETLYVAGRLQKPVHVIQIDQADQDLIYALKTNLNSALHVALLLLPEEFTLKDLFLKITSLSYQVLPQIDLFINLYSNLILNDTHLHWNKTRTLDTIVKQDVTPTAIFKRLLTLPKHVINNIMDSITLKTRQYQDTEEVIRKLCLSTQRTEKIEHAVRSIVKRSSLTQTFKGLLTAGFFRSTRYALEKLKKMIR
;
A
#
# COMPACT_ATOMS: atom_id res chain seq x y z
N MET A 1 -10.82 8.65 37.39
CA MET A 1 -10.77 7.34 36.71
C MET A 1 -12.14 6.72 36.43
N SER A 2 -13.15 6.81 37.31
CA SER A 2 -14.47 6.20 37.06
C SER A 2 -15.20 6.82 35.86
N VAL A 3 -15.19 8.15 35.72
CA VAL A 3 -15.79 8.88 34.58
C VAL A 3 -15.25 8.39 33.22
N ARG A 4 -13.95 8.13 33.14
CA ARG A 4 -13.28 7.66 31.92
C ARG A 4 -13.67 6.23 31.57
N ARG A 5 -13.92 5.38 32.57
CA ARG A 5 -14.40 3.99 32.39
C ARG A 5 -15.86 3.94 31.91
N SER A 6 -16.72 4.82 32.44
CA SER A 6 -18.11 4.94 31.99
C SER A 6 -18.21 5.40 30.52
N LYS A 7 -17.30 6.30 30.10
CA LYS A 7 -17.21 6.75 28.70
C LYS A 7 -16.83 5.63 27.73
N LEU A 8 -15.90 4.75 28.13
CA LEU A 8 -15.46 3.61 27.35
C LEU A 8 -16.57 2.58 27.11
N ALA A 9 -17.35 2.26 28.14
CA ALA A 9 -18.50 1.37 28.00
C ALA A 9 -19.55 1.93 27.02
N LEU A 10 -19.82 3.25 27.11
CA LEU A 10 -20.70 3.95 26.17
C LEU A 10 -20.17 3.91 24.73
N ASP A 11 -18.85 4.09 24.54
CA ASP A 11 -18.23 4.05 23.22
C ASP A 11 -18.33 2.64 22.58
N VAL A 12 -18.18 1.57 23.36
CA VAL A 12 -18.37 0.18 22.87
C VAL A 12 -19.83 -0.05 22.45
N LEU A 13 -20.79 0.37 23.28
CA LEU A 13 -22.22 0.21 22.99
C LEU A 13 -22.64 0.99 21.73
N ARG A 14 -22.17 2.24 21.58
CA ARG A 14 -22.40 3.04 20.37
C ARG A 14 -21.81 2.34 19.15
N LEU A 15 -20.59 1.84 19.25
CA LEU A 15 -19.92 1.17 18.15
C LEU A 15 -20.65 -0.11 17.74
N TYR A 16 -21.07 -0.92 18.70
CA TYR A 16 -21.89 -2.11 18.45
C TYR A 16 -23.20 -1.75 17.74
N ALA A 17 -23.90 -0.71 18.19
CA ALA A 17 -25.12 -0.24 17.56
C ALA A 17 -24.91 0.19 16.11
N GLU A 18 -23.79 0.87 15.80
CA GLU A 18 -23.48 1.24 14.42
C GLU A 18 -23.18 0.03 13.52
N TYR A 19 -22.48 -0.99 14.02
CA TYR A 19 -22.27 -2.26 13.32
C TYR A 19 -23.60 -2.98 13.05
N MET A 20 -24.50 -3.02 14.04
CA MET A 20 -25.84 -3.59 13.86
C MET A 20 -26.64 -2.82 12.82
N ARG A 21 -26.53 -1.48 12.78
CA ARG A 21 -27.17 -0.66 11.75
C ARG A 21 -26.65 -0.99 10.35
N LEU A 22 -25.32 -1.08 10.19
CA LEU A 22 -24.69 -1.39 8.91
C LEU A 22 -24.97 -2.84 8.46
N SER A 23 -25.13 -3.77 9.40
CA SER A 23 -25.46 -5.16 9.10
C SER A 23 -26.84 -5.36 8.45
N ARG A 24 -27.71 -4.34 8.47
CA ARG A 24 -28.95 -4.34 7.68
C ARG A 24 -28.71 -4.21 6.18
N GLN A 25 -27.57 -3.64 5.80
CA GLN A 25 -27.16 -3.39 4.41
C GLN A 25 -26.12 -4.42 3.94
N VAL A 26 -25.30 -4.97 4.84
CA VAL A 26 -24.24 -5.94 4.52
C VAL A 26 -24.60 -7.33 5.06
N GLN A 27 -24.92 -8.26 4.16
CA GLN A 27 -25.28 -9.64 4.50
C GLN A 27 -24.15 -10.37 5.27
N GLY A 28 -24.49 -11.13 6.31
CA GLY A 28 -23.53 -11.88 7.14
C GLY A 28 -22.74 -11.06 8.17
N LEU A 29 -22.70 -9.72 8.05
CA LEU A 29 -21.96 -8.85 8.98
C LEU A 29 -22.49 -8.93 10.42
N ARG A 30 -23.79 -9.22 10.59
CA ARG A 30 -24.44 -9.26 11.91
C ARG A 30 -23.84 -10.31 12.83
N ASP A 31 -23.63 -11.53 12.31
CA ASP A 31 -23.17 -12.66 13.11
C ASP A 31 -21.66 -12.58 13.38
N ILE A 32 -20.90 -12.07 12.40
CA ILE A 32 -19.47 -11.74 12.57
C ILE A 32 -19.29 -10.69 13.67
N ALA A 33 -20.01 -9.57 13.58
CA ALA A 33 -19.91 -8.50 14.56
C ALA A 33 -20.34 -8.97 15.96
N ARG A 34 -21.40 -9.79 16.07
CA ARG A 34 -21.80 -10.38 17.35
C ARG A 34 -20.72 -11.26 17.96
N THR A 35 -20.11 -12.12 17.15
CA THR A 35 -19.06 -13.04 17.60
C THR A 35 -17.82 -12.29 18.06
N GLU A 36 -17.37 -11.30 17.28
CA GLU A 36 -16.18 -10.51 17.57
C GLU A 36 -16.37 -9.66 18.85
N PHE A 37 -17.51 -8.99 19.03
CA PHE A 37 -17.77 -8.24 20.27
C PHE A 37 -17.91 -9.16 21.48
N LYS A 38 -18.50 -10.36 21.31
CA LYS A 38 -18.67 -11.34 22.39
C LYS A 38 -17.33 -11.94 22.85
N GLN A 39 -16.36 -12.09 21.94
CA GLN A 39 -15.01 -12.58 22.27
C GLN A 39 -14.32 -11.74 23.36
N TYR A 40 -14.64 -10.45 23.42
CA TYR A 40 -13.97 -9.50 24.32
C TYR A 40 -14.83 -9.07 25.52
N LYS A 41 -15.99 -9.72 25.74
CA LYS A 41 -16.97 -9.32 26.76
C LYS A 41 -16.42 -9.31 28.20
N ASP A 42 -15.46 -10.19 28.49
CA ASP A 42 -14.94 -10.40 29.84
C ASP A 42 -13.73 -9.49 30.17
N LEU A 43 -13.31 -8.65 29.21
CA LEU A 43 -12.22 -7.69 29.43
C LEU A 43 -12.64 -6.59 30.41
N LYS A 44 -12.01 -6.59 31.59
CA LYS A 44 -12.24 -5.57 32.61
C LYS A 44 -11.48 -4.28 32.28
N PRO A 45 -12.14 -3.09 32.22
CA PRO A 45 -11.48 -1.81 31.93
C PRO A 45 -10.44 -1.36 32.95
N LYS A 46 -10.46 -1.91 34.18
CA LYS A 46 -9.49 -1.58 35.23
C LYS A 46 -8.08 -2.08 34.88
N ASP A 47 -7.99 -3.24 34.24
CA ASP A 47 -6.72 -3.95 34.00
C ASP A 47 -6.28 -3.87 32.52
N ASN A 48 -7.21 -3.52 31.61
CA ASN A 48 -7.00 -3.58 30.17
C ASN A 48 -7.35 -2.27 29.44
N LEU A 49 -7.32 -1.13 30.14
CA LEU A 49 -7.82 0.17 29.64
C LEU A 49 -7.31 0.52 28.24
N ILE A 50 -5.99 0.42 28.05
CA ILE A 50 -5.31 0.73 26.78
C ILE A 50 -5.71 -0.26 25.68
N TYR A 51 -5.83 -1.54 26.03
CA TYR A 51 -6.22 -2.58 25.08
C TYR A 51 -7.67 -2.43 24.61
N ILE A 52 -8.59 -2.03 25.51
CA ILE A 52 -9.99 -1.75 25.15
C ILE A 52 -10.07 -0.49 24.27
N GLU A 53 -9.34 0.58 24.59
CA GLU A 53 -9.26 1.77 23.72
C GLU A 53 -8.75 1.41 22.32
N TYR A 54 -7.74 0.52 22.23
CA TYR A 54 -7.27 -0.01 20.94
C TYR A 54 -8.36 -0.78 20.19
N LEU A 55 -9.07 -1.71 20.84
CA LEU A 55 -10.14 -2.48 20.21
C LEU A 55 -11.25 -1.57 19.66
N ILE A 56 -11.63 -0.53 20.41
CA ILE A 56 -12.63 0.46 19.97
C ILE A 56 -12.12 1.24 18.76
N ARG A 57 -10.86 1.69 18.76
CA ARG A 57 -10.27 2.41 17.61
C ARG A 57 -10.22 1.52 16.37
N ARG A 58 -9.80 0.26 16.53
CA ARG A 58 -9.77 -0.74 15.46
C ARG A 58 -11.16 -0.96 14.87
N ALA A 59 -12.16 -1.19 15.71
CA ALA A 59 -13.54 -1.41 15.26
C ALA A 59 -14.15 -0.13 14.64
N LYS A 60 -13.83 1.08 15.13
CA LYS A 60 -14.21 2.34 14.46
C LYS A 60 -13.58 2.47 13.07
N SER A 61 -12.30 2.10 12.93
CA SER A 61 -11.60 2.10 11.65
C SER A 61 -12.21 1.09 10.67
N GLN A 62 -12.46 -0.14 11.11
CA GLN A 62 -13.11 -1.19 10.31
C GLN A 62 -14.52 -0.76 9.87
N LEU A 63 -15.31 -0.18 10.77
CA LEU A 63 -16.64 0.34 10.46
C LEU A 63 -16.59 1.46 9.40
N THR A 64 -15.59 2.34 9.49
CA THR A 64 -15.38 3.40 8.48
C THR A 64 -15.02 2.81 7.13
N THR A 65 -14.17 1.77 7.11
CA THR A 65 -13.86 1.01 5.89
C THR A 65 -15.10 0.35 5.31
N LEU A 66 -15.93 -0.32 6.13
CA LEU A 66 -17.15 -0.98 5.68
C LEU A 66 -18.18 0.02 5.12
N LYS A 67 -18.32 1.20 5.75
CA LYS A 67 -19.18 2.29 5.23
C LYS A 67 -18.64 2.90 3.93
N GLY A 68 -17.32 2.95 3.75
CA GLY A 68 -16.67 3.46 2.52
C GLY A 68 -16.64 2.46 1.37
N GLN A 69 -16.70 1.16 1.66
CA GLN A 69 -16.67 0.10 0.66
C GLN A 69 -17.86 0.16 -0.30
N GLU A 70 -19.06 0.55 0.15
CA GLU A 70 -20.26 0.63 -0.70
C GLU A 70 -20.15 1.73 -1.78
N SER A 71 -19.45 2.84 -1.49
CA SER A 71 -19.24 3.92 -2.46
C SER A 71 -18.13 3.63 -3.46
N LEU A 72 -17.09 2.88 -3.05
CA LEU A 72 -15.93 2.58 -3.89
C LEU A 72 -16.08 1.27 -4.67
N SER A 73 -16.87 0.30 -4.20
CA SER A 73 -17.19 -0.93 -4.94
C SER A 73 -17.99 -0.61 -6.21
N ASN A 74 -18.93 0.33 -6.12
CA ASN A 74 -19.69 0.84 -7.26
C ASN A 74 -18.82 1.50 -8.34
N ILE A 75 -17.61 1.95 -8.00
CA ILE A 75 -16.67 2.50 -8.99
C ILE A 75 -16.22 1.41 -9.96
N LEU A 76 -16.05 0.17 -9.51
CA LEU A 76 -15.58 -0.92 -10.37
C LEU A 76 -16.56 -1.25 -11.50
N ALA A 77 -17.84 -0.93 -11.34
CA ALA A 77 -18.85 -1.05 -12.40
C ALA A 77 -18.57 -0.13 -13.61
N ASN A 78 -17.72 0.88 -13.48
CA ASN A 78 -17.30 1.75 -14.59
C ASN A 78 -16.18 1.14 -15.44
N PHE A 79 -15.70 -0.06 -15.11
CA PHE A 79 -14.60 -0.72 -15.81
C PHE A 79 -15.04 -2.07 -16.39
N PRO A 80 -14.32 -2.61 -17.39
CA PRO A 80 -14.54 -3.97 -17.86
C PRO A 80 -14.45 -4.98 -16.72
N SER A 81 -15.49 -5.81 -16.57
CA SER A 81 -15.62 -6.78 -15.48
C SER A 81 -14.98 -8.13 -15.83
N THR A 82 -15.37 -8.71 -16.96
CA THR A 82 -14.92 -10.03 -17.42
C THR A 82 -14.56 -10.04 -18.90
N TYR A 83 -13.63 -10.92 -19.30
CA TYR A 83 -13.34 -11.25 -20.69
C TYR A 83 -13.36 -12.76 -20.90
N THR A 84 -13.60 -13.20 -22.14
CA THR A 84 -13.57 -14.63 -22.50
C THR A 84 -12.20 -15.02 -23.06
N ILE A 85 -11.72 -16.19 -22.64
CA ILE A 85 -10.60 -16.90 -23.27
C ILE A 85 -11.19 -18.00 -24.15
N ASN A 86 -10.80 -18.01 -25.42
CA ASN A 86 -11.19 -19.04 -26.40
C ASN A 86 -12.70 -19.27 -26.51
N GLY A 87 -13.53 -18.26 -26.23
CA GLY A 87 -14.99 -18.30 -26.38
C GLY A 87 -15.77 -19.01 -25.26
N HIS A 88 -15.11 -19.65 -24.28
CA HIS A 88 -15.79 -20.46 -23.26
C HIS A 88 -15.46 -20.07 -21.82
N ASP A 89 -14.22 -19.69 -21.51
CA ASP A 89 -13.81 -19.40 -20.14
C ASP A 89 -13.88 -17.91 -19.83
N SER A 90 -14.86 -17.51 -19.03
CA SER A 90 -14.99 -16.14 -18.51
C SER A 90 -13.99 -15.90 -17.37
N GLN A 91 -13.12 -14.91 -17.54
CA GLN A 91 -12.15 -14.50 -16.52
C GLN A 91 -12.40 -13.06 -16.10
N GLN A 92 -12.25 -12.78 -14.81
CA GLN A 92 -12.26 -11.42 -14.29
C GLN A 92 -11.06 -10.64 -14.80
N HIS A 93 -11.29 -9.42 -15.27
CA HIS A 93 -10.22 -8.49 -15.63
C HIS A 93 -9.42 -8.08 -14.41
N ILE A 94 -10.11 -7.54 -13.41
CA ILE A 94 -9.49 -6.92 -12.22
C ILE A 94 -9.31 -7.98 -11.15
N LYS A 95 -8.06 -8.31 -10.84
CA LYS A 95 -7.68 -9.25 -9.77
C LYS A 95 -7.48 -8.56 -8.44
N PHE A 96 -7.12 -7.28 -8.47
CA PHE A 96 -6.97 -6.48 -7.26
C PHE A 96 -7.17 -5.01 -7.57
N ALA A 97 -7.91 -4.31 -6.71
CA ALA A 97 -8.15 -2.89 -6.80
C ALA A 97 -8.04 -2.25 -5.43
N PHE A 98 -7.35 -1.11 -5.36
CA PHE A 98 -7.25 -0.33 -4.13
C PHE A 98 -7.22 1.16 -4.42
N GLY A 99 -7.81 1.92 -3.50
CA GLY A 99 -7.77 3.38 -3.48
C GLY A 99 -6.75 3.90 -2.47
N TYR A 100 -6.21 5.07 -2.75
CA TYR A 100 -5.32 5.77 -1.84
C TYR A 100 -5.35 7.29 -1.96
N GLY A 101 -4.62 7.95 -1.04
CA GLY A 101 -4.54 9.40 -0.95
C GLY A 101 -5.51 9.99 0.07
N SER A 102 -5.40 11.29 0.31
CA SER A 102 -6.23 12.04 1.26
C SER A 102 -7.72 12.06 0.88
N GLY A 103 -8.05 11.82 -0.40
CA GLY A 103 -9.44 11.67 -0.85
C GLY A 103 -10.11 10.35 -0.41
N VAL A 104 -9.31 9.31 -0.11
CA VAL A 104 -9.81 7.97 0.27
C VAL A 104 -9.63 7.70 1.76
N LEU A 105 -8.49 8.10 2.33
CA LEU A 105 -8.18 7.97 3.75
C LEU A 105 -8.05 9.37 4.36
N LYS A 106 -9.19 9.95 4.79
CA LYS A 106 -9.23 11.30 5.37
C LYS A 106 -8.32 11.36 6.61
N GLN A 107 -7.27 12.17 6.57
CA GLN A 107 -6.43 12.41 7.76
C GLN A 107 -7.17 13.32 8.74
N GLN A 108 -6.97 13.15 10.04
CA GLN A 108 -7.59 14.00 11.07
C GLN A 108 -7.25 15.50 10.91
N GLN A 109 -6.12 15.83 10.26
CA GLN A 109 -5.70 17.20 9.97
C GLN A 109 -6.40 17.81 8.72
N ASP A 110 -6.96 16.99 7.82
CA ASP A 110 -7.58 17.44 6.57
C ASP A 110 -9.03 17.93 6.74
N ILE A 111 -9.65 17.69 7.90
CA ILE A 111 -11.03 18.12 8.20
C ILE A 111 -11.15 19.66 8.20
N LYS A 112 -10.04 20.39 8.40
CA LYS A 112 -10.04 21.86 8.53
C LYS A 112 -9.62 22.63 7.26
N LYS A 113 -9.25 21.98 6.14
CA LYS A 113 -8.65 22.66 4.97
C LYS A 113 -9.10 22.21 3.56
N SER A 114 -10.23 21.52 3.39
CA SER A 114 -10.63 21.03 2.05
C SER A 114 -11.52 22.01 1.27
N THR A 115 -10.93 23.07 0.68
CA THR A 115 -11.61 23.90 -0.34
C THR A 115 -11.26 23.53 -1.78
N ASN A 116 -10.40 22.52 -2.01
CA ASN A 116 -10.06 22.03 -3.35
C ASN A 116 -10.49 20.57 -3.53
N GLN A 117 -11.11 20.27 -4.67
CA GLN A 117 -11.51 18.91 -5.09
C GLN A 117 -10.30 17.96 -5.02
N ASN A 118 -10.25 17.10 -4.00
CA ASN A 118 -9.20 16.10 -3.86
C ASN A 118 -9.43 14.98 -4.88
N GLN A 119 -8.48 14.81 -5.79
CA GLN A 119 -8.47 13.68 -6.71
C GLN A 119 -8.27 12.37 -5.94
N ILE A 120 -9.08 11.35 -6.22
CA ILE A 120 -8.94 9.99 -5.67
C ILE A 120 -8.01 9.18 -6.58
N ASP A 121 -6.91 8.65 -6.03
CA ASP A 121 -6.00 7.77 -6.74
C ASP A 121 -6.44 6.30 -6.58
N LEU A 122 -6.59 5.59 -7.70
CA LEU A 122 -6.96 4.18 -7.79
C LEU A 122 -5.87 3.39 -8.50
N ILE A 123 -5.68 2.13 -8.13
CA ILE A 123 -4.83 1.18 -8.85
C ILE A 123 -5.64 -0.08 -9.13
N LEU A 124 -5.61 -0.53 -10.38
CA LEU A 124 -6.25 -1.74 -10.87
C LEU A 124 -5.16 -2.70 -11.35
N ALA A 125 -5.02 -3.82 -10.67
CA ALA A 125 -4.20 -4.94 -11.10
C ALA A 125 -5.05 -5.86 -11.97
N VAL A 126 -4.69 -5.98 -13.23
CA VAL A 126 -5.48 -6.70 -14.24
C VAL A 126 -4.77 -7.96 -14.72
N ASN A 127 -5.53 -9.00 -15.05
CA ASN A 127 -4.94 -10.26 -15.51
C ASN A 127 -4.25 -10.10 -16.87
N ASN A 128 -4.92 -9.42 -17.81
CA ASN A 128 -4.41 -9.14 -19.14
C ASN A 128 -4.62 -7.66 -19.49
N SER A 129 -3.53 -6.90 -19.50
CA SER A 129 -3.55 -5.46 -19.79
C SER A 129 -4.07 -5.14 -21.19
N PHE A 130 -3.76 -5.98 -22.19
CA PHE A 130 -4.23 -5.77 -23.55
C PHE A 130 -5.75 -5.88 -23.61
N LYS A 131 -6.31 -6.97 -23.08
CA LYS A 131 -7.77 -7.19 -23.08
C LYS A 131 -8.50 -6.14 -22.26
N PHE A 132 -7.96 -5.77 -21.10
CA PHE A 132 -8.52 -4.69 -20.30
C PHE A 132 -8.56 -3.38 -21.09
N HIS A 133 -7.45 -2.98 -21.72
CA HIS A 133 -7.41 -1.73 -22.47
C HIS A 133 -8.27 -1.77 -23.74
N GLU A 134 -8.34 -2.91 -24.43
CA GLU A 134 -9.20 -3.12 -25.60
C GLU A 134 -10.67 -2.85 -25.27
N GLU A 135 -11.17 -3.44 -24.18
CA GLU A 135 -12.56 -3.25 -23.74
C GLU A 135 -12.77 -1.87 -23.11
N ASN A 136 -11.82 -1.41 -22.29
CA ASN A 136 -11.94 -0.11 -21.63
C ASN A 136 -11.82 1.05 -22.64
N LEU A 137 -11.20 0.87 -23.80
CA LEU A 137 -11.25 1.85 -24.89
C LEU A 137 -12.62 1.90 -25.55
N LYS A 138 -13.34 0.78 -25.65
CA LYS A 138 -14.72 0.75 -26.16
C LYS A 138 -15.68 1.44 -25.20
N LEU A 139 -15.56 1.13 -23.91
CA LEU A 139 -16.42 1.69 -22.86
C LEU A 139 -16.07 3.15 -22.53
N ASN A 140 -14.78 3.44 -22.40
CA ASN A 140 -14.27 4.68 -21.81
C ASN A 140 -13.16 5.32 -22.65
N SER A 141 -13.35 5.42 -23.97
CA SER A 141 -12.37 6.00 -24.92
C SER A 141 -11.86 7.39 -24.50
N HIS A 142 -12.72 8.20 -23.88
CA HIS A 142 -12.45 9.57 -23.46
C HIS A 142 -11.56 9.67 -22.20
N HIS A 143 -11.37 8.58 -21.45
CA HIS A 143 -10.41 8.54 -20.33
C HIS A 143 -8.96 8.62 -20.84
N TYR A 144 -8.71 8.04 -22.01
CA TYR A 144 -7.40 8.01 -22.64
C TYR A 144 -7.10 9.33 -23.35
N SER A 145 -5.83 9.71 -23.33
CA SER A 145 -5.32 10.85 -24.10
C SER A 145 -5.34 10.57 -25.60
N PHE A 146 -4.67 11.42 -26.39
CA PHE A 146 -4.48 11.21 -27.82
C PHE A 146 -3.86 9.84 -28.17
N LEU A 147 -3.23 9.15 -27.20
CA LEU A 147 -2.70 7.80 -27.37
C LEU A 147 -3.75 6.76 -27.78
N ARG A 148 -5.04 7.00 -27.54
CA ARG A 148 -6.13 6.12 -28.01
C ARG A 148 -6.12 5.91 -29.53
N HIS A 149 -5.68 6.91 -30.30
CA HIS A 149 -5.68 6.85 -31.76
C HIS A 149 -4.55 5.96 -32.33
N PHE A 150 -3.54 5.62 -31.51
CA PHE A 150 -2.47 4.67 -31.89
C PHE A 150 -2.81 3.22 -31.53
N GLY A 151 -4.04 2.97 -31.05
CA GLY A 151 -4.55 1.64 -30.74
C GLY A 151 -4.07 1.04 -29.42
N VAL A 152 -4.74 -0.04 -29.03
CA VAL A 152 -4.51 -0.77 -27.76
C VAL A 152 -3.09 -1.34 -27.65
N SER A 153 -2.50 -1.79 -28.77
CA SER A 153 -1.14 -2.34 -28.80
C SER A 153 -0.10 -1.34 -28.34
N THR A 154 -0.24 -0.06 -28.74
CA THR A 154 0.67 1.00 -28.33
C THR A 154 0.54 1.32 -26.84
N ILE A 155 -0.69 1.46 -26.35
CA ILE A 155 -0.98 1.71 -24.92
C ILE A 155 -0.42 0.58 -24.06
N THR A 156 -0.71 -0.67 -24.43
CA THR A 156 -0.24 -1.85 -23.70
C THR A 156 1.28 -1.94 -23.73
N ARG A 157 1.93 -1.71 -24.87
CA ARG A 157 3.39 -1.68 -24.97
C ARG A 157 3.99 -0.62 -24.05
N ILE A 158 3.43 0.59 -24.02
CA ILE A 158 3.88 1.66 -23.13
C ILE A 158 3.73 1.24 -21.66
N GLN A 159 2.59 0.65 -21.30
CA GLN A 159 2.37 0.13 -19.95
C GLN A 159 3.41 -0.93 -19.59
N GLU A 160 3.50 -2.01 -20.36
CA GLU A 160 4.29 -3.19 -20.01
C GLU A 160 5.80 -2.97 -20.16
N THR A 161 6.27 -1.95 -20.90
CA THR A 161 7.72 -1.76 -21.17
C THR A 161 8.38 -0.56 -20.50
N ARG A 162 7.61 0.45 -20.07
CA ARG A 162 8.18 1.74 -19.61
C ARG A 162 7.79 2.09 -18.18
N GLY A 163 8.66 2.84 -17.51
CA GLY A 163 8.43 3.36 -16.16
C GLY A 163 8.16 2.24 -15.15
N ALA A 164 7.22 2.47 -14.24
CA ALA A 164 6.82 1.51 -13.20
C ALA A 164 5.80 0.46 -13.67
N ARG A 165 5.81 0.09 -14.95
CA ARG A 165 4.89 -0.89 -15.56
C ARG A 165 3.39 -0.58 -15.43
N ILE A 166 3.05 0.67 -15.09
CA ILE A 166 1.68 1.13 -14.79
C ILE A 166 1.21 2.24 -15.75
N TYR A 167 0.02 2.14 -16.31
CA TYR A 167 -0.57 3.18 -17.18
C TYR A 167 -1.62 3.99 -16.41
N PHE A 168 -1.49 5.32 -16.38
CA PHE A 168 -2.42 6.19 -15.65
C PHE A 168 -3.36 6.93 -16.59
N ASN A 169 -4.64 6.95 -16.22
CA ASN A 169 -5.66 7.85 -16.76
C ASN A 169 -6.04 8.87 -15.67
N PRO A 170 -5.55 10.12 -15.74
CA PRO A 170 -5.87 11.16 -14.78
C PRO A 170 -7.13 11.95 -15.16
N TYR A 171 -7.71 12.63 -14.17
CA TYR A 171 -8.85 13.56 -14.32
C TYR A 171 -10.12 12.92 -14.87
N VAL A 172 -10.37 11.69 -14.46
CA VAL A 172 -11.53 10.90 -14.85
C VAL A 172 -12.70 11.29 -13.96
N LYS A 173 -13.88 11.45 -14.56
CA LYS A 173 -15.16 11.58 -13.85
C LYS A 173 -16.00 10.39 -14.24
N PHE A 174 -16.49 9.64 -13.26
CA PHE A 174 -17.39 8.52 -13.52
C PHE A 174 -18.83 9.02 -13.59
N ASN A 175 -19.68 8.31 -14.34
CA ASN A 175 -21.07 8.72 -14.59
C ASN A 175 -21.89 8.86 -13.30
N ASN A 176 -21.53 8.09 -12.27
CA ASN A 176 -22.25 8.04 -11.00
C ASN A 176 -21.79 9.09 -9.99
N ASP A 177 -20.72 9.84 -10.28
CA ASP A 177 -20.15 10.87 -9.41
C ASP A 177 -19.37 11.93 -10.22
N SER A 178 -20.09 12.96 -10.68
CA SER A 178 -19.55 14.02 -11.55
C SER A 178 -18.72 15.08 -10.80
N ASN A 179 -18.78 15.09 -9.47
CA ASN A 179 -18.10 16.06 -8.62
C ASN A 179 -16.75 15.57 -8.10
N THR A 180 -16.48 14.26 -8.17
CA THR A 180 -15.19 13.69 -7.78
C THR A 180 -14.30 13.45 -9.00
N LEU A 181 -13.04 13.86 -8.89
CA LEU A 181 -12.02 13.55 -9.88
C LEU A 181 -11.27 12.29 -9.45
N TYR A 182 -11.08 11.38 -10.39
CA TYR A 182 -10.34 10.15 -10.22
C TYR A 182 -9.07 10.17 -11.05
N LYS A 183 -8.08 9.41 -10.58
CA LYS A 183 -6.91 9.00 -11.36
C LYS A 183 -6.73 7.52 -11.13
N TYR A 184 -6.93 6.70 -12.16
CA TYR A 184 -6.71 5.26 -12.04
C TYR A 184 -5.47 4.82 -12.80
N GLY A 185 -4.68 3.96 -12.18
CA GLY A 185 -3.53 3.29 -12.77
C GLY A 185 -3.84 1.83 -13.06
N VAL A 186 -3.42 1.33 -14.23
CA VAL A 186 -3.57 -0.07 -14.64
C VAL A 186 -2.20 -0.73 -14.67
N ILE A 187 -2.05 -1.88 -13.99
CA ILE A 187 -0.83 -2.69 -13.96
C ILE A 187 -1.20 -4.15 -14.19
N SER A 188 -0.38 -4.92 -14.90
CA SER A 188 -0.63 -6.36 -15.02
C SER A 188 -0.37 -7.08 -13.70
N ARG A 189 -1.15 -8.12 -13.39
CA ARG A 189 -0.96 -9.01 -12.23
C ARG A 189 0.50 -9.49 -12.14
N LYS A 190 1.06 -9.92 -13.27
CA LYS A 190 2.45 -10.36 -13.40
C LYS A 190 3.45 -9.29 -12.95
N HIS A 191 3.30 -8.05 -13.40
CA HIS A 191 4.19 -6.96 -13.00
C HIS A 191 3.98 -6.53 -11.55
N LEU A 192 2.74 -6.56 -11.05
CA LEU A 192 2.46 -6.30 -9.64
C LEU A 192 3.17 -7.32 -8.74
N ILE A 193 3.05 -8.62 -9.03
CA ILE A 193 3.69 -9.67 -8.23
C ILE A 193 5.22 -9.51 -8.23
N ARG A 194 5.82 -9.23 -9.39
CA ARG A 194 7.28 -8.95 -9.48
C ARG A 194 7.68 -7.72 -8.68
N ASP A 195 6.91 -6.64 -8.75
CA ASP A 195 7.19 -5.45 -7.96
C ASP A 195 7.08 -5.73 -6.45
N LEU A 196 6.10 -6.55 -6.02
CA LEU A 196 5.88 -6.93 -4.62
C LEU A 196 6.97 -7.87 -4.06
N LEU A 197 7.39 -8.87 -4.83
CA LEU A 197 8.38 -9.87 -4.40
C LEU A 197 9.82 -9.38 -4.57
N ASP A 198 10.14 -8.80 -5.73
CA ASP A 198 11.52 -8.51 -6.12
C ASP A 198 11.89 -7.03 -5.95
N TRP A 199 10.90 -6.15 -5.76
CA TRP A 199 11.06 -4.70 -5.83
C TRP A 199 11.65 -4.23 -7.18
N GLU A 200 11.12 -4.75 -8.30
CA GLU A 200 11.53 -4.35 -9.67
C GLU A 200 11.57 -2.83 -9.85
N THR A 201 10.54 -2.15 -9.35
CA THR A 201 10.44 -0.67 -9.40
C THR A 201 10.17 -0.04 -8.04
N LEU A 202 9.74 -0.84 -7.05
CA LEU A 202 9.31 -0.41 -5.72
C LEU A 202 8.21 0.68 -5.77
N TYR A 203 7.51 0.82 -6.89
CA TYR A 203 6.58 1.92 -7.11
C TYR A 203 5.20 1.59 -6.56
N VAL A 204 4.62 0.47 -6.99
CA VAL A 204 3.32 0.01 -6.48
C VAL A 204 3.53 -0.75 -5.17
N ALA A 205 4.58 -1.56 -5.09
CA ALA A 205 4.98 -2.23 -3.86
C ALA A 205 5.25 -1.24 -2.72
N GLY A 206 5.96 -0.14 -3.00
CA GLY A 206 6.21 0.92 -2.02
C GLY A 206 4.93 1.61 -1.54
N ARG A 207 3.91 1.71 -2.39
CA ARG A 207 2.60 2.22 -1.98
C ARG A 207 1.86 1.23 -1.07
N LEU A 208 1.95 -0.06 -1.36
CA LEU A 208 1.31 -1.17 -0.62
C LEU A 208 2.01 -1.54 0.69
N GLN A 209 3.20 -0.99 0.96
CA GLN A 209 3.84 -0.99 2.29
C GLN A 209 3.16 -0.03 3.28
N LYS A 210 2.18 0.72 2.81
CA LYS A 210 1.47 1.73 3.58
C LYS A 210 -0.02 1.41 3.49
N PRO A 211 -0.83 1.84 4.47
CA PRO A 211 -2.27 1.59 4.45
C PRO A 211 -2.93 2.10 3.17
N VAL A 212 -3.73 1.24 2.56
CA VAL A 212 -4.58 1.49 1.38
C VAL A 212 -6.01 1.06 1.68
N HIS A 213 -6.97 1.59 0.95
CA HIS A 213 -8.33 1.08 1.00
C HIS A 213 -8.49 0.01 -0.07
N VAL A 214 -8.52 -1.27 0.33
CA VAL A 214 -8.75 -2.38 -0.60
C VAL A 214 -10.22 -2.37 -1.03
N ILE A 215 -10.44 -2.21 -2.34
CA ILE A 215 -11.77 -2.19 -2.97
C ILE A 215 -12.16 -3.62 -3.37
N GLN A 216 -11.25 -4.33 -4.04
CA GLN A 216 -11.45 -5.71 -4.48
C GLN A 216 -10.12 -6.45 -4.40
N ILE A 217 -10.17 -7.72 -4.01
CA ILE A 217 -9.06 -8.67 -4.14
C ILE A 217 -9.66 -10.03 -4.48
N ASP A 218 -9.11 -10.67 -5.51
CA ASP A 218 -9.46 -12.05 -5.87
C ASP A 218 -8.89 -12.99 -4.80
N GLN A 219 -9.77 -13.54 -3.97
CA GLN A 219 -9.39 -14.43 -2.87
C GLN A 219 -8.86 -15.78 -3.36
N ALA A 220 -9.12 -16.16 -4.60
CA ALA A 220 -8.57 -17.38 -5.20
C ALA A 220 -7.11 -17.19 -5.64
N ASP A 221 -6.64 -15.95 -5.77
CA ASP A 221 -5.29 -15.60 -6.22
C ASP A 221 -4.26 -15.69 -5.09
N GLN A 222 -3.85 -16.92 -4.75
CA GLN A 222 -2.94 -17.18 -3.64
C GLN A 222 -1.55 -16.55 -3.84
N ASP A 223 -1.02 -16.51 -5.07
CA ASP A 223 0.29 -15.90 -5.34
C ASP A 223 0.26 -14.40 -5.03
N LEU A 224 -0.81 -13.70 -5.41
CA LEU A 224 -0.95 -12.28 -5.13
C LEU A 224 -1.04 -12.02 -3.62
N ILE A 225 -1.86 -12.80 -2.90
CA ILE A 225 -2.00 -12.69 -1.44
C ILE A 225 -0.66 -12.96 -0.75
N TYR A 226 0.08 -13.96 -1.21
CA TYR A 226 1.44 -14.25 -0.74
C TYR A 226 2.38 -13.07 -1.01
N ALA A 227 2.42 -12.55 -2.23
CA ALA A 227 3.27 -11.43 -2.62
C ALA A 227 2.99 -10.16 -1.80
N LEU A 228 1.72 -9.86 -1.50
CA LEU A 228 1.33 -8.76 -0.62
C LEU A 228 1.91 -8.90 0.79
N LYS A 229 1.80 -10.11 1.38
CA LYS A 229 2.37 -10.40 2.71
C LYS A 229 3.90 -10.32 2.70
N THR A 230 4.54 -10.91 1.69
CA THR A 230 5.99 -10.88 1.51
C THR A 230 6.51 -9.45 1.38
N ASN A 231 5.85 -8.58 0.61
CA ASN A 231 6.24 -7.18 0.50
C ASN A 231 6.23 -6.43 1.85
N LEU A 232 5.22 -6.69 2.70
CA LEU A 232 5.18 -6.10 4.06
C LEU A 232 6.34 -6.60 4.93
N ASN A 233 6.62 -7.91 4.89
CA ASN A 233 7.76 -8.50 5.59
C ASN A 233 9.10 -7.92 5.10
N SER A 234 9.30 -7.82 3.79
CA SER A 234 10.51 -7.22 3.22
C SER A 234 10.69 -5.77 3.68
N ALA A 235 9.62 -4.97 3.72
CA ALA A 235 9.67 -3.60 4.21
C ALA A 235 10.01 -3.52 5.71
N LEU A 236 9.44 -4.42 6.51
CA LEU A 236 9.77 -4.54 7.93
C LEU A 236 11.25 -4.89 8.12
N HIS A 237 11.77 -5.92 7.44
CA HIS A 237 13.16 -6.32 7.56
C HIS A 237 14.15 -5.24 7.11
N VAL A 238 13.88 -4.56 5.99
CA VAL A 238 14.69 -3.42 5.56
C VAL A 238 14.65 -2.31 6.61
N ALA A 239 13.48 -1.94 7.13
CA ALA A 239 13.40 -0.91 8.14
C ALA A 239 14.20 -1.27 9.41
N LEU A 240 14.13 -2.52 9.86
CA LEU A 240 14.86 -3.01 11.02
C LEU A 240 16.38 -3.01 10.80
N LEU A 241 16.85 -3.39 9.61
CA LEU A 241 18.27 -3.31 9.22
C LEU A 241 18.81 -1.87 9.20
N LEU A 242 17.92 -0.88 9.08
CA LEU A 242 18.25 0.56 9.06
C LEU A 242 18.02 1.25 10.41
N LEU A 243 17.46 0.57 11.40
CA LEU A 243 17.20 1.09 12.74
C LEU A 243 18.28 0.61 13.73
N PRO A 244 18.54 1.37 14.80
CA PRO A 244 19.42 0.94 15.89
C PRO A 244 18.82 -0.23 16.70
N GLU A 245 19.56 -0.73 17.67
CA GLU A 245 19.10 -1.81 18.57
C GLU A 245 17.81 -1.45 19.31
N GLU A 246 17.67 -0.21 19.75
CA GLU A 246 16.49 0.31 20.44
C GLU A 246 15.85 1.47 19.66
N PHE A 247 14.55 1.37 19.39
CA PHE A 247 13.79 2.40 18.66
C PHE A 247 12.32 2.40 19.09
N THR A 248 11.56 3.44 18.75
CA THR A 248 10.12 3.48 19.03
C THR A 248 9.28 2.90 17.88
N LEU A 249 8.05 2.47 18.13
CA LEU A 249 7.11 2.10 17.06
C LEU A 249 6.90 3.25 16.06
N LYS A 250 6.98 4.51 16.52
CA LYS A 250 6.97 5.68 15.65
C LYS A 250 8.15 5.68 14.68
N ASP A 251 9.36 5.44 15.17
CA ASP A 251 10.58 5.38 14.35
C ASP A 251 10.48 4.26 13.32
N LEU A 252 9.93 3.11 13.70
CA LEU A 252 9.68 1.99 12.80
C LEU A 252 8.78 2.38 11.64
N PHE A 253 7.59 2.94 11.93
CA PHE A 253 6.65 3.31 10.88
C PHE A 253 7.17 4.47 10.02
N LEU A 254 7.86 5.44 10.62
CA LEU A 254 8.55 6.49 9.86
C LEU A 254 9.61 5.88 8.93
N LYS A 255 10.40 4.92 9.41
CA LYS A 255 11.42 4.26 8.60
C LYS A 255 10.79 3.49 7.43
N ILE A 256 9.74 2.71 7.67
CA ILE A 256 8.99 2.00 6.62
C ILE A 256 8.46 2.99 5.57
N THR A 257 7.86 4.11 5.99
CA THR A 257 7.35 5.11 5.03
C THR A 257 8.47 5.72 4.18
N SER A 258 9.65 5.94 4.77
CA SER A 258 10.79 6.57 4.10
C SER A 258 11.42 5.71 2.99
N LEU A 259 11.13 4.39 2.95
CA LEU A 259 11.70 3.49 1.93
C LEU A 259 11.27 3.83 0.50
N SER A 260 10.05 4.37 0.31
CA SER A 260 9.52 4.73 -1.01
C SER A 260 9.18 6.22 -1.14
N TYR A 261 8.49 6.80 -0.16
CA TYR A 261 8.22 8.24 -0.12
C TYR A 261 7.77 8.64 1.28
N GLN A 262 8.42 9.64 1.86
CA GLN A 262 8.14 10.09 3.21
C GLN A 262 6.74 10.72 3.26
N VAL A 263 5.86 10.08 4.03
CA VAL A 263 4.52 10.58 4.36
C VAL A 263 4.33 10.39 5.85
N LEU A 264 3.62 11.31 6.50
CA LEU A 264 3.29 11.13 7.90
C LEU A 264 2.42 9.87 8.05
N PRO A 265 2.84 8.88 8.87
CA PRO A 265 2.09 7.64 9.01
C PRO A 265 0.77 7.87 9.73
N GLN A 266 -0.32 7.33 9.17
CA GLN A 266 -1.58 7.18 9.90
C GLN A 266 -1.45 6.03 10.89
N ILE A 267 -1.05 6.36 12.11
CA ILE A 267 -0.54 5.44 13.14
C ILE A 267 -1.44 4.21 13.31
N ASP A 268 -2.74 4.42 13.55
CA ASP A 268 -3.68 3.33 13.83
C ASP A 268 -3.76 2.33 12.66
N LEU A 269 -3.69 2.83 11.42
CA LEU A 269 -3.71 1.99 10.23
C LEU A 269 -2.39 1.23 10.04
N PHE A 270 -1.25 1.85 10.36
CA PHE A 270 0.05 1.19 10.30
C PHE A 270 0.18 0.08 11.36
N ILE A 271 -0.30 0.33 12.58
CA ILE A 271 -0.36 -0.70 13.63
C ILE A 271 -1.18 -1.89 13.12
N ASN A 272 -2.36 -1.67 12.56
CA ASN A 272 -3.18 -2.77 12.03
C ASN A 272 -2.51 -3.52 10.88
N LEU A 273 -1.76 -2.82 10.02
CA LEU A 273 -1.08 -3.42 8.87
C LEU A 273 0.10 -4.31 9.29
N TYR A 274 0.86 -3.89 10.30
CA TYR A 274 2.11 -4.54 10.71
C TYR A 274 2.01 -5.36 12.01
N SER A 275 0.91 -5.26 12.76
CA SER A 275 0.80 -5.88 14.09
C SER A 275 1.13 -7.36 14.07
N ASN A 276 0.59 -8.12 13.12
CA ASN A 276 0.79 -9.57 13.05
C ASN A 276 2.25 -9.91 12.72
N LEU A 277 2.92 -9.08 11.91
CA LEU A 277 4.32 -9.31 11.55
C LEU A 277 5.24 -9.02 12.73
N ILE A 278 5.03 -7.89 13.41
CA ILE A 278 5.80 -7.51 14.60
C ILE A 278 5.57 -8.51 15.76
N LEU A 279 4.34 -8.99 15.94
CA LEU A 279 4.00 -9.96 16.99
C LEU A 279 4.64 -11.33 16.79
N ASN A 280 4.86 -11.73 15.54
CA ASN A 280 5.38 -13.04 15.18
C ASN A 280 6.89 -13.04 14.94
N ASP A 281 7.54 -11.87 14.96
CA ASP A 281 9.00 -11.77 14.82
C ASP A 281 9.69 -12.17 16.13
N THR A 282 10.37 -13.31 16.10
CA THR A 282 11.09 -13.89 17.26
C THR A 282 12.30 -13.07 17.70
N HIS A 283 12.78 -12.14 16.86
CA HIS A 283 13.95 -11.30 17.08
C HIS A 283 13.57 -9.89 17.56
N LEU A 284 12.30 -9.64 17.90
CA LEU A 284 11.83 -8.38 18.45
C LEU A 284 11.28 -8.54 19.87
N HIS A 285 11.80 -7.73 20.79
CA HIS A 285 11.30 -7.59 22.15
C HIS A 285 10.65 -6.22 22.31
N TRP A 286 9.40 -6.17 22.78
CA TRP A 286 8.68 -4.90 22.88
C TRP A 286 7.70 -4.90 24.05
N ASN A 287 7.51 -3.72 24.66
CA ASN A 287 6.54 -3.55 25.73
C ASN A 287 5.13 -3.49 25.14
N LYS A 288 4.19 -4.29 25.66
CA LYS A 288 2.85 -4.52 25.06
C LYS A 288 1.91 -3.30 25.09
N THR A 289 2.40 -2.11 25.44
CA THR A 289 1.61 -0.88 25.55
C THR A 289 1.06 -0.36 24.22
N ARG A 290 1.57 -0.83 23.06
CA ARG A 290 1.07 -0.51 21.69
C ARG A 290 0.87 0.99 21.43
N THR A 291 1.61 1.83 22.14
CA THR A 291 1.69 3.28 21.94
C THR A 291 2.78 3.61 20.95
N LEU A 292 2.75 4.78 20.31
CA LEU A 292 3.84 5.20 19.42
C LEU A 292 5.21 5.23 20.11
N ASP A 293 5.22 5.62 21.37
CA ASP A 293 6.43 5.71 22.21
C ASP A 293 6.83 4.36 22.80
N THR A 294 6.14 3.27 22.41
CA THR A 294 6.55 1.92 22.79
C THR A 294 7.93 1.65 22.22
N ILE A 295 8.88 1.42 23.12
CA ILE A 295 10.24 1.02 22.78
C ILE A 295 10.21 -0.44 22.34
N VAL A 296 10.84 -0.68 21.20
CA VAL A 296 11.14 -1.97 20.61
C VAL A 296 12.64 -2.16 20.66
N LYS A 297 13.08 -3.29 21.17
CA LYS A 297 14.47 -3.75 21.12
C LYS A 297 14.57 -4.88 20.11
N GLN A 298 15.53 -4.82 19.22
CA GLN A 298 15.76 -5.87 18.23
C GLN A 298 17.07 -6.61 18.48
N ASP A 299 17.08 -7.90 18.17
CA ASP A 299 18.30 -8.71 18.14
C ASP A 299 19.21 -8.22 17.00
N VAL A 300 20.36 -7.65 17.37
CA VAL A 300 21.40 -7.16 16.47
C VAL A 300 22.57 -8.12 16.33
N THR A 301 22.42 -9.39 16.75
CA THR A 301 23.45 -10.40 16.55
C THR A 301 23.72 -10.62 15.04
N PRO A 302 24.95 -10.98 14.66
CA PRO A 302 25.28 -11.28 13.27
C PRO A 302 24.34 -12.32 12.64
N THR A 303 23.87 -13.29 13.43
CA THR A 303 22.92 -14.32 12.98
C THR A 303 21.55 -13.73 12.62
N ALA A 304 20.98 -12.86 13.47
CA ALA A 304 19.71 -12.21 13.20
C ALA A 304 19.80 -11.25 12.00
N ILE A 305 20.90 -10.49 11.91
CA ILE A 305 21.17 -9.59 10.79
C ILE A 305 21.32 -10.39 9.49
N PHE A 306 22.11 -11.47 9.50
CA PHE A 306 22.33 -12.33 8.34
C PHE A 306 21.02 -12.93 7.81
N LYS A 307 20.17 -13.46 8.70
CA LYS A 307 18.83 -13.96 8.35
C LYS A 307 17.99 -12.88 7.66
N ARG A 308 17.99 -11.64 8.17
CA ARG A 308 17.26 -10.52 7.55
C ARG A 308 17.84 -10.13 6.20
N LEU A 309 19.16 -10.12 6.05
CA LEU A 309 19.81 -9.84 4.77
C LEU A 309 19.45 -10.87 3.69
N LEU A 310 19.32 -12.15 4.04
CA LEU A 310 18.90 -13.21 3.09
C LEU A 310 17.47 -13.04 2.58
N THR A 311 16.62 -12.34 3.33
CA THR A 311 15.23 -12.08 2.93
C THR A 311 15.05 -10.79 2.13
N LEU A 312 16.14 -10.08 1.82
CA LEU A 312 16.05 -8.84 1.05
C LEU A 312 15.51 -9.12 -0.36
N PRO A 313 14.67 -8.22 -0.90
CA PRO A 313 14.19 -8.33 -2.27
C PRO A 313 15.35 -8.36 -3.27
N LYS A 314 15.18 -9.16 -4.33
CA LYS A 314 16.22 -9.42 -5.33
C LYS A 314 16.87 -8.15 -5.88
N HIS A 315 16.09 -7.11 -6.21
CA HIS A 315 16.65 -5.88 -6.76
C HIS A 315 17.45 -5.05 -5.76
N VAL A 316 17.18 -5.20 -4.45
CA VAL A 316 18.02 -4.59 -3.40
C VAL A 316 19.37 -5.30 -3.35
N ILE A 317 19.38 -6.63 -3.34
CA ILE A 317 20.60 -7.44 -3.36
C ILE A 317 21.42 -7.11 -4.62
N ASN A 318 20.80 -7.12 -5.80
CA ASN A 318 21.49 -6.79 -7.06
C ASN A 318 22.14 -5.40 -7.01
N ASN A 319 21.45 -4.38 -6.50
CA ASN A 319 22.03 -3.04 -6.39
C ASN A 319 23.20 -2.99 -5.39
N ILE A 320 23.17 -3.79 -4.33
CA ILE A 320 24.31 -3.94 -3.41
C ILE A 320 25.47 -4.61 -4.15
N MET A 321 25.23 -5.72 -4.84
CA MET A 321 26.24 -6.45 -5.63
C MET A 321 26.87 -5.55 -6.69
N ASP A 322 26.05 -4.86 -7.49
CA ASP A 322 26.51 -3.93 -8.54
C ASP A 322 27.42 -2.84 -7.95
N SER A 323 27.05 -2.28 -6.79
CA SER A 323 27.86 -1.25 -6.13
C SER A 323 29.23 -1.77 -5.66
N ILE A 324 29.34 -3.07 -5.37
CA ILE A 324 30.59 -3.72 -4.96
C ILE A 324 31.41 -4.08 -6.20
N THR A 325 30.81 -4.75 -7.19
CA THR A 325 31.48 -5.12 -8.44
C THR A 325 32.01 -3.91 -9.19
N LEU A 326 31.29 -2.77 -9.18
CA LEU A 326 31.80 -1.52 -9.77
C LEU A 326 33.06 -1.00 -9.05
N LYS A 327 33.21 -1.25 -7.75
CA LYS A 327 34.38 -0.82 -6.96
C LYS A 327 35.55 -1.79 -7.07
N THR A 328 35.29 -3.10 -7.04
CA THR A 328 36.32 -4.15 -7.00
C THR A 328 36.68 -4.71 -8.37
N ARG A 329 35.85 -4.48 -9.39
CA ARG A 329 35.93 -5.11 -10.72
C ARG A 329 35.90 -6.64 -10.70
N GLN A 330 35.34 -7.23 -9.65
CA GLN A 330 35.22 -8.67 -9.48
C GLN A 330 33.79 -9.07 -9.18
N TYR A 331 33.35 -10.17 -9.78
CA TYR A 331 32.12 -10.85 -9.39
C TYR A 331 32.37 -11.59 -8.06
N GLN A 332 31.45 -11.46 -7.12
CA GLN A 332 31.51 -12.16 -5.84
C GLN A 332 30.24 -12.98 -5.66
N ASP A 333 30.36 -14.07 -4.90
CA ASP A 333 29.20 -14.84 -4.51
C ASP A 333 28.26 -14.01 -3.61
N THR A 334 26.95 -14.25 -3.71
CA THR A 334 25.95 -13.45 -2.98
C THR A 334 26.04 -13.69 -1.49
N GLU A 335 26.26 -14.94 -1.05
CA GLU A 335 26.35 -15.28 0.36
C GLU A 335 27.62 -14.68 0.98
N GLU A 336 28.73 -14.74 0.25
CA GLU A 336 30.01 -14.09 0.59
C GLU A 336 29.83 -12.58 0.84
N VAL A 337 29.13 -11.88 -0.07
CA VAL A 337 28.85 -10.45 0.07
C VAL A 337 27.93 -10.17 1.25
N ILE A 338 26.89 -10.98 1.46
CA ILE A 338 25.97 -10.84 2.59
C ILE A 338 26.72 -11.05 3.92
N ARG A 339 27.63 -12.03 4.00
CA ARG A 339 28.48 -12.28 5.18
C ARG A 339 29.36 -11.06 5.50
N LYS A 340 30.01 -10.49 4.47
CA LYS A 340 30.83 -9.26 4.61
C LYS A 340 29.98 -8.06 5.02
N LEU A 341 28.79 -7.93 4.45
CA LEU A 341 27.86 -6.85 4.76
C LEU A 341 27.34 -6.93 6.20
N CYS A 342 27.11 -8.15 6.71
CA CYS A 342 26.68 -8.39 8.09
C CYS A 342 27.65 -7.76 9.10
N LEU A 343 28.96 -7.90 8.87
CA LEU A 343 30.02 -7.38 9.73
C LEU A 343 30.43 -5.93 9.43
N SER A 344 29.87 -5.30 8.39
CA SER A 344 30.29 -3.97 7.94
C SER A 344 29.65 -2.85 8.77
N THR A 345 30.47 -1.87 9.17
CA THR A 345 30.01 -0.61 9.78
C THR A 345 29.18 0.25 8.82
N GLN A 346 29.36 0.09 7.49
CA GLN A 346 28.63 0.82 6.44
C GLN A 346 27.37 0.10 5.95
N ARG A 347 26.91 -0.95 6.64
CA ARG A 347 25.76 -1.78 6.22
C ARG A 347 24.52 -0.94 5.92
N THR A 348 24.15 -0.08 6.87
CA THR A 348 22.95 0.76 6.79
C THR A 348 22.99 1.67 5.57
N GLU A 349 24.11 2.35 5.31
CA GLU A 349 24.29 3.24 4.16
C GLU A 349 24.19 2.49 2.82
N LYS A 350 24.80 1.30 2.73
CA LYS A 350 24.76 0.48 1.51
C LYS A 350 23.35 0.00 1.19
N ILE A 351 22.61 -0.48 2.20
CA ILE A 351 21.22 -0.92 2.03
C ILE A 351 20.34 0.27 1.66
N GLU A 352 20.48 1.38 2.36
CA GLU A 352 19.69 2.59 2.08
C GLU A 352 19.94 3.12 0.67
N HIS A 353 21.21 3.16 0.23
CA HIS A 353 21.55 3.54 -1.13
C HIS A 353 20.94 2.58 -2.17
N ALA A 354 21.00 1.27 -1.93
CA ALA A 354 20.46 0.25 -2.81
C ALA A 354 18.93 0.34 -2.97
N VAL A 355 18.20 0.68 -1.90
CA VAL A 355 16.74 0.91 -1.96
C VAL A 355 16.43 2.23 -2.66
N ARG A 356 17.13 3.32 -2.29
CA ARG A 356 16.93 4.66 -2.87
C ARG A 356 17.18 4.68 -4.38
N SER A 357 18.13 3.90 -4.89
CA SER A 357 18.43 3.85 -6.33
C SER A 357 17.28 3.24 -7.15
N ILE A 358 16.56 2.25 -6.60
CA ILE A 358 15.34 1.68 -7.23
C ILE A 358 14.28 2.78 -7.36
N VAL A 359 13.97 3.44 -6.25
CA VAL A 359 12.93 4.49 -6.18
C VAL A 359 13.26 5.67 -7.08
N LYS A 360 14.52 6.12 -7.10
CA LYS A 360 14.98 7.21 -7.96
C LYS A 360 14.77 6.87 -9.43
N ARG A 361 15.16 5.67 -9.85
CA ARG A 361 15.01 5.19 -11.24
C ARG A 361 13.53 5.11 -11.63
N SER A 362 12.69 4.49 -10.80
CA SER A 362 11.27 4.29 -11.11
C SER A 362 10.49 5.62 -11.10
N SER A 363 10.76 6.50 -10.13
CA SER A 363 10.09 7.81 -10.03
C SER A 363 10.41 8.72 -11.21
N LEU A 364 11.67 8.79 -11.64
CA LEU A 364 12.08 9.59 -12.79
C LEU A 364 11.45 9.08 -14.10
N THR A 365 11.58 7.77 -14.37
CA THR A 365 11.03 7.16 -15.59
C THR A 365 9.51 7.21 -15.63
N GLN A 366 8.84 7.05 -14.49
CA GLN A 366 7.38 7.15 -14.39
C GLN A 366 6.89 8.60 -14.56
N THR A 367 7.62 9.59 -14.03
CA THR A 367 7.31 11.02 -14.23
C THR A 367 7.39 11.38 -15.70
N PHE A 368 8.49 11.01 -16.36
CA PHE A 368 8.66 11.23 -17.80
C PHE A 368 7.57 10.54 -18.62
N LYS A 369 7.25 9.28 -18.30
CA LYS A 369 6.13 8.56 -18.93
C LYS A 369 4.81 9.30 -18.74
N GLY A 370 4.50 9.77 -17.53
CA GLY A 370 3.28 10.49 -17.22
C GLY A 370 3.11 11.76 -18.05
N LEU A 371 4.20 12.53 -18.24
CA LEU A 371 4.19 13.73 -19.08
C LEU A 371 3.80 13.41 -20.52
N LEU A 372 4.37 12.34 -21.08
CA LEU A 372 4.09 11.89 -22.45
C LEU A 372 2.67 11.30 -22.59
N THR A 373 2.23 10.47 -21.64
CA THR A 373 0.97 9.74 -21.77
C THR A 373 -0.26 10.58 -21.46
N ALA A 374 -0.18 11.56 -20.56
CA ALA A 374 -1.31 12.44 -20.26
C ALA A 374 -1.50 13.57 -21.30
N GLY A 375 -0.52 13.78 -22.18
CA GLY A 375 -0.49 14.88 -23.17
C GLY A 375 -0.01 16.19 -22.55
N PHE A 376 0.77 16.96 -23.31
CA PHE A 376 1.45 18.19 -22.85
C PHE A 376 0.51 19.16 -22.10
N PHE A 377 -0.74 19.31 -22.53
CA PHE A 377 -1.74 20.22 -21.92
C PHE A 377 -2.33 19.73 -20.58
N ARG A 378 -2.57 18.43 -20.36
CA ARG A 378 -3.08 17.92 -19.06
C ARG A 378 -1.96 17.75 -18.04
N SER A 379 -0.75 17.48 -18.52
CA SER A 379 0.48 17.37 -17.72
C SER A 379 0.94 18.70 -17.14
N THR A 380 0.87 19.79 -17.91
CA THR A 380 1.19 21.15 -17.45
C THR A 380 0.22 21.63 -16.38
N ARG A 381 -1.10 21.38 -16.53
CA ARG A 381 -2.10 21.68 -15.50
C ARG A 381 -1.84 20.91 -14.19
N TYR A 382 -1.44 19.63 -14.26
CA TYR A 382 -1.07 18.85 -13.06
C TYR A 382 0.18 19.40 -12.37
N ALA A 383 1.22 19.70 -13.15
CA ALA A 383 2.47 20.26 -12.63
C ALA A 383 2.24 21.63 -11.99
N LEU A 384 1.43 22.49 -12.62
CA LEU A 384 1.02 23.80 -12.09
C LEU A 384 0.20 23.68 -10.81
N GLU A 385 -0.74 22.73 -10.71
CA GLU A 385 -1.50 22.50 -9.47
C GLU A 385 -0.61 21.95 -8.34
N LYS A 386 0.39 21.11 -8.64
CA LYS A 386 1.40 20.68 -7.65
C LYS A 386 2.30 21.84 -7.20
N LEU A 387 2.80 22.66 -8.12
CA LEU A 387 3.61 23.84 -7.79
C LEU A 387 2.83 24.84 -6.95
N LYS A 388 1.56 25.09 -7.28
CA LYS A 388 0.67 25.96 -6.50
C LYS A 388 0.40 25.43 -5.09
N LYS A 389 0.41 24.09 -4.89
CA LYS A 389 0.35 23.45 -3.57
C LYS A 389 1.68 23.48 -2.79
N MET A 390 2.80 23.71 -3.45
CA MET A 390 4.13 23.83 -2.80
C MET A 390 4.46 25.28 -2.41
N ILE A 391 3.81 26.26 -3.05
CA ILE A 391 4.00 27.70 -2.81
C ILE A 391 3.01 28.26 -1.76
N ARG A 392 1.99 27.49 -1.38
CA ARG A 392 1.06 27.75 -0.26
C ARG A 392 1.37 26.83 0.90
#